data_AF-A0A7X7JUG5-F1
#
_entry.id   AF-A0A7X7JUG5-F1
#
_cell.length_a   1.000
_cell.length_b   1.000
_cell.length_c   1.000
_cell.angle_alpha   90.00
_cell.angle_beta   90.00
_cell.angle_gamma   90.00
#
_symmetry.space_group_name_H-M   'P 1'
#
loop_
_entity.id
_entity.type
_entity.pdbx_description
1 polymer ?
#
loop_
_entity_poly.entity_id
_entity_poly.type
_entity_poly.pdbx_seq_one_letter_code
_entity_poly.pdbx_strand_id
1 'polypeptide(L)'
;MMHRRPGIQAGAIATAVALAACSGGAPPGPGPASVVAERLSELSGTAEEFSSLAVGREDLLAHTAEGDELQIWDLTEGLEFRDTFGGRYPAVPFEQLDADAIQAEVEALVAECDVNVRVTVNAVTPSAHVTEMRCGEASFLELVATDPKQVHLAGEPLPDGTAVSVEETWEYVLALVARLDPDEVVSRVEIDDEEAYVWMSGNSATNDCVPSFSFARDGSDLGWACFSNPQGPPIPLGTMEAAELAGIQRAVMTEAGIDGTDGLEVTVGTSSATGAPALRVQLGPSSAEAPLR
;
A
#
# COMPACT_ATOMS: atom_id res chain seq x y z
N MET A 1 41.55 -17.16 -15.68
CA MET A 1 41.20 -18.08 -14.57
C MET A 1 40.10 -17.40 -13.78
N MET A 2 38.85 -17.75 -14.08
CA MET A 2 37.65 -17.23 -13.41
C MET A 2 37.34 -18.12 -12.21
N HIS A 3 37.30 -17.55 -11.01
CA HIS A 3 36.74 -18.22 -9.84
C HIS A 3 35.22 -18.21 -9.96
N ARG A 4 34.63 -19.40 -10.14
CA ARG A 4 33.20 -19.63 -9.94
C ARG A 4 32.88 -19.41 -8.47
N ARG A 5 31.99 -18.46 -8.16
CA ARG A 5 31.32 -18.42 -6.86
C ARG A 5 30.23 -19.51 -6.83
N PRO A 6 30.10 -20.29 -5.75
CA PRO A 6 29.01 -21.24 -5.61
C PRO A 6 27.69 -20.48 -5.43
N GLY A 7 26.69 -20.82 -6.24
CA GLY A 7 25.35 -20.24 -6.17
C GLY A 7 24.63 -20.64 -4.89
N ILE A 8 23.84 -19.71 -4.36
CA ILE A 8 22.92 -19.94 -3.24
C ILE A 8 21.76 -20.79 -3.78
N GLN A 9 21.95 -22.11 -3.72
CA GLN A 9 20.88 -23.08 -3.89
C GLN A 9 20.08 -23.16 -2.59
N ALA A 10 18.76 -23.08 -2.72
CA ALA A 10 17.79 -23.45 -1.70
C ALA A 10 18.16 -24.81 -1.10
N GLY A 11 18.59 -24.81 0.17
CA GLY A 11 19.10 -26.02 0.82
C GLY A 11 19.79 -25.75 2.14
N ALA A 12 19.08 -25.21 3.13
CA ALA A 12 19.52 -25.23 4.53
C ALA A 12 18.35 -25.37 5.52
N ILE A 13 17.39 -26.25 5.22
CA ILE A 13 16.62 -26.94 6.27
C ILE A 13 17.38 -28.24 6.54
N ALA A 14 18.32 -28.23 7.49
CA ALA A 14 18.73 -29.39 8.31
C ALA A 14 20.01 -29.10 9.11
N THR A 15 19.84 -29.08 10.44
CA THR A 15 20.80 -29.59 11.43
C THR A 15 22.03 -28.73 11.77
N ALA A 16 21.89 -27.92 12.82
CA ALA A 16 22.99 -27.62 13.75
C ALA A 16 22.54 -27.92 15.20
N VAL A 17 22.39 -29.20 15.52
CA VAL A 17 22.44 -29.71 16.89
C VAL A 17 23.79 -30.38 17.07
N ALA A 18 24.67 -29.76 17.88
CA ALA A 18 25.69 -30.36 18.74
C ALA A 18 26.95 -29.48 18.82
N LEU A 19 27.03 -28.63 19.85
CA LEU A 19 28.13 -28.58 20.83
C LEU A 19 27.88 -27.41 21.81
N ALA A 20 26.99 -27.63 22.76
CA ALA A 20 26.93 -26.85 24.00
C ALA A 20 26.72 -27.83 25.16
N ALA A 21 27.78 -28.57 25.49
CA ALA A 21 27.94 -29.12 26.82
C ALA A 21 28.79 -28.13 27.63
N CYS A 22 28.33 -27.83 28.85
CA CYS A 22 28.99 -27.03 29.89
C CYS A 22 28.71 -25.51 29.91
N SER A 23 27.48 -25.12 30.25
CA SER A 23 27.20 -24.27 31.43
C SER A 23 25.71 -23.91 31.45
N GLY A 24 25.02 -24.23 32.54
CA GLY A 24 23.59 -23.99 32.70
C GLY A 24 23.21 -22.52 32.55
N GLY A 25 22.40 -22.24 31.54
CA GLY A 25 21.63 -21.02 31.34
C GLY A 25 20.28 -21.43 30.76
N ALA A 26 19.24 -20.67 31.08
CA ALA A 26 17.89 -20.89 30.56
C ALA A 26 17.91 -21.09 29.03
N PRO A 27 16.99 -21.91 28.47
CA PRO A 27 16.93 -22.09 27.02
C PRO A 27 16.84 -20.71 26.35
N PRO A 28 17.67 -20.40 25.35
CA PRO A 28 17.48 -19.20 24.57
C PRO A 28 16.06 -19.24 24.00
N GLY A 29 15.29 -18.18 24.23
CA GLY A 29 14.04 -17.99 23.50
C GLY A 29 14.33 -18.05 22.00
N PRO A 30 13.35 -18.42 21.16
CA PRO A 30 13.56 -18.42 19.72
C PRO A 30 14.08 -17.03 19.31
N GLY A 31 15.20 -17.00 18.60
CA GLY A 31 15.65 -15.79 17.92
C GLY A 31 14.60 -15.34 16.89
N PRO A 32 14.77 -14.16 16.28
CA PRO A 32 13.82 -13.67 15.29
C PRO A 32 13.57 -14.74 14.20
N ALA A 33 12.30 -14.92 13.83
CA ALA A 33 11.84 -16.04 13.02
C ALA A 33 12.27 -15.97 11.55
N SER A 34 12.82 -14.85 11.10
CA SER A 34 13.26 -14.60 9.72
C SER A 34 14.27 -13.45 9.60
N VAL A 35 14.94 -13.37 8.44
CA VAL A 35 15.91 -12.30 8.13
C VAL A 35 15.24 -10.93 8.02
N VAL A 36 14.03 -10.80 7.42
CA VAL A 36 13.38 -9.48 7.32
C VAL A 36 12.97 -8.96 8.68
N ALA A 37 12.31 -9.77 9.50
CA ALA A 37 11.86 -9.36 10.83
C ALA A 37 13.06 -8.99 11.73
N GLU A 38 14.14 -9.78 11.67
CA GLU A 38 15.40 -9.47 12.34
C GLU A 38 15.95 -8.10 11.88
N ARG A 39 16.05 -7.87 10.58
CA ARG A 39 16.63 -6.64 10.02
C ARG A 39 15.78 -5.40 10.29
N LEU A 40 14.46 -5.50 10.22
CA LEU A 40 13.57 -4.40 10.60
C LEU A 40 13.67 -4.10 12.10
N SER A 41 13.80 -5.13 12.95
CA SER A 41 14.02 -4.95 14.39
C SER A 41 15.38 -4.34 14.72
N GLU A 42 16.42 -4.64 13.94
CA GLU A 42 17.72 -3.97 14.08
C GLU A 42 17.60 -2.50 13.65
N LEU A 43 16.95 -2.24 12.51
CA LEU A 43 16.80 -0.90 11.94
C LEU A 43 15.98 0.04 12.85
N SER A 44 14.95 -0.48 13.53
CA SER A 44 14.16 0.30 14.50
C SER A 44 14.96 0.76 15.73
N GLY A 45 16.13 0.17 15.98
CA GLY A 45 17.09 0.67 16.98
C GLY A 45 17.88 1.89 16.51
N THR A 46 17.79 2.26 15.23
CA THR A 46 18.55 3.34 14.58
C THR A 46 17.65 4.44 14.02
N ALA A 47 16.47 4.08 13.51
CA ALA A 47 15.51 5.00 12.92
C ALA A 47 14.15 4.93 13.63
N GLU A 48 13.43 6.05 13.66
CA GLU A 48 12.13 6.15 14.35
C GLU A 48 10.96 5.76 13.45
N GLU A 49 11.02 6.09 12.16
CA GLU A 49 9.92 5.87 11.21
C GLU A 49 10.33 4.99 10.03
N PHE A 50 9.45 4.08 9.66
CA PHE A 50 9.55 3.21 8.51
C PHE A 50 8.70 3.72 7.36
N SER A 51 9.27 3.76 6.16
CA SER A 51 8.54 4.13 4.94
C SER A 51 8.33 2.92 4.03
N SER A 52 9.38 2.17 3.70
CA SER A 52 9.24 1.01 2.82
C SER A 52 10.35 -0.02 2.95
N LEU A 53 10.09 -1.20 2.40
CA LEU A 53 11.00 -2.34 2.30
C LEU A 53 10.89 -2.92 0.88
N ALA A 54 12.01 -3.25 0.26
CA ALA A 54 12.07 -4.02 -0.97
C ALA A 54 12.92 -5.28 -0.74
N VAL A 55 12.29 -6.44 -0.94
CA VAL A 55 12.88 -7.76 -0.73
C VAL A 55 13.06 -8.46 -2.07
N GLY A 56 14.29 -8.84 -2.36
CA GLY A 56 14.67 -9.67 -3.49
C GLY A 56 15.30 -10.98 -3.05
N ARG A 57 15.77 -11.76 -4.01
CA ARG A 57 16.45 -13.04 -3.73
C ARG A 57 17.80 -12.86 -3.02
N GLU A 58 18.52 -11.79 -3.36
CA GLU A 58 19.88 -11.50 -2.86
C GLU A 58 20.00 -10.07 -2.31
N ASP A 59 18.91 -9.29 -2.31
CA ASP A 59 18.90 -7.87 -1.96
C ASP A 59 17.79 -7.60 -0.94
N LEU A 60 18.09 -6.77 0.06
CA LEU A 60 17.12 -6.27 1.03
C LEU A 60 17.37 -4.78 1.26
N LEU A 61 16.48 -3.91 0.74
CA LEU A 61 16.59 -2.46 0.89
C LEU A 61 15.44 -1.93 1.73
N ALA A 62 15.71 -1.06 2.69
CA ALA A 62 14.69 -0.35 3.44
C ALA A 62 14.83 1.16 3.30
N HIS A 63 13.71 1.85 3.47
CA HIS A 63 13.63 3.29 3.52
C HIS A 63 13.01 3.72 4.84
N THR A 64 13.65 4.69 5.48
CA THR A 64 13.16 5.33 6.71
C THR A 64 13.00 6.82 6.45
N ALA A 65 12.12 7.48 7.20
CA ALA A 65 11.96 8.92 7.10
C ALA A 65 12.46 9.62 8.36
N GLU A 66 13.02 10.81 8.18
CA GLU A 66 13.39 11.73 9.26
C GLU A 66 13.09 13.16 8.80
N GLY A 67 11.91 13.68 9.16
CA GLY A 67 11.42 14.97 8.67
C GLY A 67 11.18 14.95 7.16
N ASP A 68 11.77 15.91 6.43
CA ASP A 68 11.66 16.01 4.97
C ASP A 68 12.76 15.20 4.22
N GLU A 69 13.37 14.23 4.89
CA GLU A 69 14.44 13.37 4.34
C GLU A 69 14.04 11.89 4.34
N LEU A 70 14.27 11.21 3.22
CA LEU A 70 14.17 9.75 3.08
C LEU A 70 15.57 9.15 3.09
N GLN A 71 15.85 8.27 4.03
CA GLN A 71 17.12 7.57 4.18
C GLN A 71 17.01 6.17 3.58
N ILE A 72 18.04 5.76 2.84
CA ILE A 72 18.12 4.42 2.22
C ILE A 72 19.10 3.55 3.00
N TRP A 73 18.67 2.34 3.32
CA TRP A 73 19.43 1.34 4.03
C TRP A 73 19.51 0.06 3.21
N ASP A 74 20.72 -0.49 3.08
CA ASP A 74 20.91 -1.85 2.64
C ASP A 74 21.02 -2.74 3.88
N LEU A 75 20.15 -3.75 3.93
CA LEU A 75 19.96 -4.67 5.05
C LEU A 75 20.49 -6.07 4.75
N THR A 76 21.12 -6.27 3.58
CA THR A 76 21.51 -7.60 3.07
C THR A 76 22.53 -8.28 3.98
N GLU A 77 23.59 -7.56 4.38
CA GLU A 77 24.66 -8.08 5.24
C GLU A 77 24.61 -7.51 6.68
N GLY A 78 23.65 -6.63 6.98
CA GLY A 78 23.53 -5.85 8.22
C GLY A 78 22.99 -4.46 7.92
N LEU A 79 22.97 -3.54 8.90
CA LEU A 79 22.51 -2.17 8.67
C LEU A 79 23.59 -1.31 7.99
N GLU A 80 23.50 -1.12 6.67
CA GLU A 80 24.40 -0.22 5.93
C GLU A 80 23.63 0.98 5.37
N PHE A 81 23.91 2.18 5.90
CA PHE A 81 23.38 3.43 5.34
C PHE A 81 23.95 3.67 3.93
N ARG A 82 23.07 3.97 2.97
CA ARG A 82 23.44 4.19 1.56
C ARG A 82 23.41 5.67 1.19
N ASP A 83 22.28 6.32 1.36
CA ASP A 83 22.04 7.67 0.83
C ASP A 83 20.83 8.34 1.50
N THR A 84 20.65 9.64 1.25
CA THR A 84 19.47 10.42 1.66
C THR A 84 18.92 11.22 0.48
N PHE A 85 17.60 11.26 0.38
CA PHE A 85 16.86 12.05 -0.62
C PHE A 85 15.96 13.07 0.06
N GLY A 86 15.94 14.30 -0.46
CA GLY A 86 14.96 15.29 -0.03
C GLY A 86 13.59 14.98 -0.61
N GLY A 87 12.57 14.99 0.25
CA GLY A 87 11.19 14.77 -0.14
C GLY A 87 10.35 14.23 1.01
N ARG A 88 9.04 14.48 0.95
CA ARG A 88 8.09 13.89 1.90
C ARG A 88 7.63 12.53 1.39
N TYR A 89 7.59 11.58 2.30
CA TYR A 89 7.14 10.23 2.06
C TYR A 89 6.27 9.80 3.25
N PRO A 90 5.22 8.98 3.01
CA PRO A 90 4.52 8.31 4.09
C PRO A 90 5.53 7.49 4.87
N ALA A 91 5.50 7.68 6.19
CA ALA A 91 6.29 6.90 7.11
C ALA A 91 5.52 6.74 8.41
N VAL A 92 5.59 5.55 8.98
CA VAL A 92 4.90 5.20 10.22
C VAL A 92 5.93 4.84 11.29
N PRO A 93 5.64 5.14 12.56
CA PRO A 93 6.54 4.74 13.64
C PRO A 93 6.79 3.22 13.65
N PHE A 94 8.03 2.79 13.86
CA PHE A 94 8.38 1.37 13.85
C PHE A 94 7.59 0.55 14.87
N GLU A 95 7.15 1.12 15.99
CA GLU A 95 6.33 0.43 16.99
C GLU A 95 4.91 0.09 16.52
N GLN A 96 4.47 0.68 15.40
CA GLN A 96 3.18 0.38 14.77
C GLN A 96 3.30 -0.68 13.67
N LEU A 97 4.53 -1.09 13.32
CA LEU A 97 4.76 -2.16 12.36
C LEU A 97 4.67 -3.54 13.01
N ASP A 98 3.98 -4.44 12.34
CA ASP A 98 4.07 -5.87 12.60
C ASP A 98 5.08 -6.50 11.63
N ALA A 99 6.35 -6.53 12.05
CA ALA A 99 7.44 -7.06 11.22
C ALA A 99 7.30 -8.55 10.91
N ASP A 100 6.66 -9.33 11.79
CA ASP A 100 6.41 -10.75 11.57
C ASP A 100 5.29 -10.95 10.53
N ALA A 101 4.25 -10.10 10.56
CA ALA A 101 3.21 -10.10 9.52
C ALA A 101 3.78 -9.73 8.15
N ILE A 102 4.62 -8.69 8.07
CA ILE A 102 5.32 -8.29 6.84
C ILE A 102 6.14 -9.47 6.30
N GLN A 103 6.88 -10.17 7.16
CA GLN A 103 7.63 -11.35 6.72
C GLN A 103 6.70 -12.42 6.14
N ALA A 104 5.66 -12.79 6.86
CA ALA A 104 4.76 -13.87 6.44
C ALA A 104 4.14 -13.58 5.06
N GLU A 105 3.79 -12.31 4.81
CA GLU A 105 3.30 -11.83 3.53
C GLU A 105 4.37 -11.93 2.43
N VAL A 106 5.59 -11.45 2.70
CA VAL A 106 6.71 -11.57 1.75
C VAL A 106 7.00 -13.02 1.39
N GLU A 107 7.03 -13.93 2.37
CA GLU A 107 7.25 -15.37 2.14
C GLU A 107 6.16 -15.99 1.26
N ALA A 108 4.89 -15.63 1.52
CA ALA A 108 3.76 -16.10 0.75
C ALA A 108 3.87 -15.69 -0.73
N LEU A 109 4.20 -14.41 -0.98
CA LEU A 109 4.31 -13.87 -2.33
C LEU A 109 5.53 -14.39 -3.08
N VAL A 110 6.69 -14.47 -2.42
CA VAL A 110 7.93 -14.96 -3.04
C VAL A 110 7.77 -16.39 -3.57
N ALA A 111 6.92 -17.21 -2.95
CA ALA A 111 6.64 -18.58 -3.40
C ALA A 111 5.95 -18.64 -4.78
N GLU A 112 5.46 -17.53 -5.31
CA GLU A 112 4.70 -17.49 -6.57
C GLU A 112 5.54 -17.19 -7.84
N CYS A 113 6.82 -16.85 -7.70
CA CYS A 113 7.70 -16.58 -8.84
C CYS A 113 8.74 -17.71 -9.02
N ASP A 114 8.93 -18.19 -10.26
CA ASP A 114 9.91 -19.24 -10.58
C ASP A 114 11.33 -18.72 -10.90
N VAL A 115 11.49 -17.40 -11.13
CA VAL A 115 12.73 -16.78 -11.65
C VAL A 115 13.34 -15.77 -10.67
N ASN A 116 13.25 -14.46 -10.96
CA ASN A 116 13.49 -13.40 -10.01
C ASN A 116 12.17 -12.86 -9.47
N VAL A 117 12.25 -12.36 -8.24
CA VAL A 117 11.16 -11.73 -7.53
C VAL A 117 11.65 -10.45 -6.88
N ARG A 118 10.75 -9.48 -6.82
CA ARG A 118 10.83 -8.35 -5.91
C ARG A 118 9.48 -8.18 -5.25
N VAL A 119 9.47 -8.23 -3.93
CA VAL A 119 8.32 -7.81 -3.12
C VAL A 119 8.64 -6.45 -2.52
N THR A 120 7.81 -5.45 -2.79
CA THR A 120 7.96 -4.12 -2.19
C THR A 120 6.80 -3.89 -1.23
N VAL A 121 7.10 -3.54 0.01
CA VAL A 121 6.14 -3.17 1.06
C VAL A 121 6.32 -1.68 1.34
N ASN A 122 5.28 -0.89 1.14
CA ASN A 122 5.26 0.54 1.44
C ASN A 122 4.26 0.79 2.56
N ALA A 123 4.70 1.34 3.69
CA ALA A 123 3.77 1.91 4.65
C ALA A 123 3.08 3.11 4.02
N VAL A 124 1.78 3.26 4.25
CA VAL A 124 1.04 4.39 3.67
C VAL A 124 0.24 5.14 4.72
N THR A 125 -0.46 4.41 5.58
CA THR A 125 -1.08 4.95 6.79
C THR A 125 -0.64 4.12 7.99
N PRO A 126 -0.86 4.57 9.24
CA PRO A 126 -0.60 3.78 10.43
C PRO A 126 -1.29 2.41 10.44
N SER A 127 -2.42 2.29 9.73
CA SER A 127 -3.24 1.09 9.70
C SER A 127 -3.04 0.24 8.45
N ALA A 128 -2.35 0.74 7.42
CA ALA A 128 -2.23 0.05 6.14
C ALA A 128 -0.89 0.25 5.44
N HIS A 129 -0.41 -0.84 4.84
CA HIS A 129 0.67 -0.87 3.89
C HIS A 129 0.21 -1.46 2.55
N VAL A 130 0.91 -1.08 1.49
CA VAL A 130 0.76 -1.64 0.14
C VAL A 130 1.89 -2.61 -0.10
N THR A 131 1.56 -3.79 -0.63
CA THR A 131 2.56 -4.77 -1.06
C THR A 131 2.43 -5.04 -2.55
N GLU A 132 3.54 -4.93 -3.27
CA GLU A 132 3.62 -5.24 -4.69
C GLU A 132 4.58 -6.41 -4.93
N MET A 133 4.14 -7.41 -5.69
CA MET A 133 5.01 -8.49 -6.17
C MET A 133 5.27 -8.34 -7.67
N ARG A 134 6.54 -8.34 -8.04
CA ARG A 134 7.01 -8.33 -9.44
C ARG A 134 7.83 -9.59 -9.73
N CYS A 135 7.56 -10.28 -10.84
CA CYS A 135 8.35 -11.42 -11.31
C CYS A 135 8.99 -11.11 -12.68
N GLY A 136 10.20 -11.60 -12.95
CA GLY A 136 10.81 -11.42 -14.29
C GLY A 136 12.28 -11.78 -14.41
N GLU A 137 12.88 -11.48 -15.55
CA GLU A 137 14.27 -11.83 -15.90
C GLU A 137 15.08 -10.61 -16.30
N ALA A 138 15.77 -9.98 -15.33
CA ALA A 138 16.69 -8.89 -15.64
C ALA A 138 17.63 -8.55 -14.46
N SER A 139 17.13 -7.93 -13.38
CA SER A 139 17.86 -7.64 -12.15
C SER A 139 16.89 -7.02 -11.11
N PHE A 140 17.30 -6.92 -9.84
CA PHE A 140 16.45 -6.33 -8.78
C PHE A 140 16.01 -4.89 -9.06
N LEU A 141 16.89 -4.08 -9.68
CA LEU A 141 16.59 -2.71 -10.07
C LEU A 141 15.75 -2.62 -11.35
N GLU A 142 15.97 -3.51 -12.31
CA GLU A 142 15.17 -3.53 -13.54
C GLU A 142 13.72 -3.98 -13.30
N LEU A 143 13.46 -4.73 -12.22
CA LEU A 143 12.10 -5.07 -11.81
C LEU A 143 11.24 -3.83 -11.47
N VAL A 144 11.83 -2.67 -11.16
CA VAL A 144 11.06 -1.41 -10.95
C VAL A 144 10.25 -1.02 -12.18
N ALA A 145 10.72 -1.37 -13.37
CA ALA A 145 10.05 -1.02 -14.64
C ALA A 145 9.09 -2.12 -15.14
N THR A 146 8.92 -3.21 -14.40
CA THR A 146 8.06 -4.34 -14.79
C THR A 146 6.74 -4.26 -14.05
N ASP A 147 5.60 -4.33 -14.74
CA ASP A 147 4.29 -4.27 -14.09
C ASP A 147 4.15 -5.30 -12.95
N PRO A 148 3.50 -4.94 -11.83
CA PRO A 148 3.24 -5.88 -10.74
C PRO A 148 2.42 -7.07 -11.24
N LYS A 149 2.83 -8.26 -10.82
CA LYS A 149 2.04 -9.48 -11.01
C LYS A 149 0.86 -9.50 -10.04
N GLN A 150 1.05 -8.96 -8.84
CA GLN A 150 0.02 -8.82 -7.83
C GLN A 150 0.27 -7.58 -6.99
N VAL A 151 -0.83 -7.01 -6.52
CA VAL A 151 -0.85 -5.91 -5.57
C VAL A 151 -1.79 -6.28 -4.43
N HIS A 152 -1.33 -6.02 -3.21
CA HIS A 152 -2.05 -6.28 -1.97
C HIS A 152 -2.17 -4.97 -1.18
N LEU A 153 -3.29 -4.79 -0.51
CA LEU A 153 -3.51 -3.72 0.46
C LEU A 153 -3.79 -4.35 1.82
N ALA A 154 -2.96 -4.04 2.81
CA ALA A 154 -3.04 -4.60 4.16
C ALA A 154 -3.09 -6.14 4.17
N GLY A 155 -2.27 -6.78 3.32
CA GLY A 155 -2.15 -8.24 3.23
C GLY A 155 -3.26 -8.95 2.43
N GLU A 156 -4.21 -8.22 1.84
CA GLU A 156 -5.24 -8.78 0.98
C GLU A 156 -5.05 -8.35 -0.48
N PRO A 157 -5.20 -9.26 -1.46
CA PRO A 157 -5.08 -8.90 -2.86
C PRO A 157 -6.17 -7.88 -3.24
N LEU A 158 -5.83 -6.95 -4.13
CA LEU A 158 -6.84 -6.05 -4.68
C LEU A 158 -7.89 -6.86 -5.46
N PRO A 159 -9.19 -6.61 -5.23
CA PRO A 159 -10.25 -7.29 -5.94
C PRO A 159 -10.39 -6.74 -7.36
N ASP A 160 -10.84 -7.61 -8.27
CA ASP A 160 -11.22 -7.25 -9.63
C ASP A 160 -12.66 -6.70 -9.63
N GLY A 161 -12.78 -5.40 -9.88
CA GLY A 161 -14.01 -4.61 -9.99
C GLY A 161 -14.44 -4.29 -11.42
N THR A 162 -13.89 -4.94 -12.46
CA THR A 162 -14.18 -4.62 -13.87
C THR A 162 -15.57 -5.04 -14.36
N ALA A 163 -16.27 -5.91 -13.62
CA ALA A 163 -17.57 -6.46 -14.03
C ALA A 163 -18.66 -6.31 -12.96
N VAL A 164 -18.47 -5.43 -11.99
CA VAL A 164 -19.35 -5.32 -10.83
C VAL A 164 -20.40 -4.22 -11.03
N SER A 165 -21.54 -4.36 -10.38
CA SER A 165 -22.57 -3.34 -10.33
C SER A 165 -22.08 -2.06 -9.66
N VAL A 166 -22.79 -0.95 -9.86
CA VAL A 166 -22.51 0.33 -9.17
C VAL A 166 -22.46 0.17 -7.64
N GLU A 167 -23.30 -0.71 -7.09
CA GLU A 167 -23.34 -0.97 -5.64
C GLU A 167 -22.11 -1.73 -5.17
N GLU A 168 -21.74 -2.81 -5.86
CA GLU A 168 -20.50 -3.56 -5.58
C GLU A 168 -19.25 -2.69 -5.79
N THR A 169 -19.27 -1.72 -6.71
CA THR A 169 -18.18 -0.73 -6.85
C THR A 169 -18.06 0.12 -5.58
N TRP A 170 -19.17 0.59 -5.02
CA TRP A 170 -19.14 1.33 -3.76
C TRP A 170 -18.77 0.46 -2.56
N GLU A 171 -19.21 -0.80 -2.50
CA GLU A 171 -18.77 -1.74 -1.47
C GLU A 171 -17.25 -1.90 -1.48
N TYR A 172 -16.67 -2.04 -2.68
CA TYR A 172 -15.23 -2.11 -2.84
C TYR A 172 -14.52 -0.85 -2.35
N VAL A 173 -14.95 0.32 -2.82
CA VAL A 173 -14.33 1.60 -2.48
C VAL A 173 -14.43 1.87 -0.98
N LEU A 174 -15.57 1.62 -0.34
CA LEU A 174 -15.74 1.79 1.10
C LEU A 174 -14.87 0.81 1.89
N ALA A 175 -14.78 -0.45 1.46
CA ALA A 175 -13.90 -1.43 2.09
C ALA A 175 -12.41 -1.01 2.01
N LEU A 176 -11.99 -0.45 0.87
CA LEU A 176 -10.64 0.12 0.74
C LEU A 176 -10.43 1.30 1.69
N VAL A 177 -11.36 2.26 1.72
CA VAL A 177 -11.28 3.42 2.61
C VAL A 177 -11.16 2.98 4.07
N ALA A 178 -11.94 2.00 4.50
CA ALA A 178 -11.90 1.46 5.86
C ALA A 178 -10.57 0.78 6.22
N ARG A 179 -9.87 0.19 5.24
CA ARG A 179 -8.51 -0.34 5.45
C ARG A 179 -7.50 0.80 5.63
N LEU A 180 -7.61 1.83 4.79
CA LEU A 180 -6.69 2.96 4.76
C LEU A 180 -6.83 3.88 5.97
N ASP A 181 -8.06 4.14 6.41
CA ASP A 181 -8.36 4.97 7.57
C ASP A 181 -9.50 4.34 8.38
N PRO A 182 -9.25 3.90 9.62
CA PRO A 182 -10.27 3.32 10.49
C PRO A 182 -11.42 4.27 10.83
N ASP A 183 -11.21 5.59 10.73
CA ASP A 183 -12.27 6.58 10.91
C ASP A 183 -13.09 6.80 9.62
N GLU A 184 -12.67 6.18 8.51
CA GLU A 184 -13.31 6.22 7.19
C GLU A 184 -13.53 7.66 6.69
N VAL A 185 -12.54 8.52 6.91
CA VAL A 185 -12.59 9.95 6.57
C VAL A 185 -11.67 10.28 5.41
N VAL A 186 -12.27 10.66 4.29
CA VAL A 186 -11.55 11.07 3.07
C VAL A 186 -11.66 12.56 2.85
N SER A 187 -10.84 13.12 1.96
CA SER A 187 -11.08 14.46 1.41
C SER A 187 -11.74 14.42 0.03
N ARG A 188 -11.50 13.35 -0.74
CA ARG A 188 -12.09 13.14 -2.06
C ARG A 188 -12.03 11.67 -2.44
N VAL A 189 -13.02 11.22 -3.21
CA VAL A 189 -12.97 9.97 -3.97
C VAL A 189 -13.32 10.28 -5.42
N GLU A 190 -12.60 9.69 -6.36
CA GLU A 190 -12.94 9.68 -7.78
C GLU A 190 -12.99 8.27 -8.30
N ILE A 191 -13.94 7.97 -9.17
CA ILE A 191 -14.12 6.65 -9.77
C ILE A 191 -14.41 6.88 -11.24
N ASP A 192 -13.67 6.23 -12.12
CA ASP A 192 -13.94 6.20 -13.56
C ASP A 192 -14.02 4.75 -14.07
N ASP A 193 -13.87 4.55 -15.38
CA ASP A 193 -13.94 3.24 -16.02
C ASP A 193 -12.69 2.40 -15.81
N GLU A 194 -11.53 3.02 -15.58
CA GLU A 194 -10.24 2.35 -15.47
C GLU A 194 -9.76 2.29 -14.02
N GLU A 195 -9.98 3.35 -13.26
CA GLU A 195 -9.36 3.56 -11.96
C GLU A 195 -10.34 4.12 -10.93
N ALA A 196 -9.94 4.02 -9.67
CA ALA A 196 -10.51 4.85 -8.63
C ALA A 196 -9.41 5.41 -7.73
N TYR A 197 -9.66 6.64 -7.30
CA TYR A 197 -8.73 7.46 -6.57
C TYR A 197 -9.32 7.84 -5.22
N VAL A 198 -8.54 7.70 -4.16
CA VAL A 198 -8.93 8.08 -2.80
C VAL A 198 -7.89 9.03 -2.26
N TRP A 199 -8.31 10.24 -1.92
CA TRP A 199 -7.49 11.20 -1.18
C TRP A 199 -7.86 11.15 0.28
N MET A 200 -6.90 10.83 1.12
CA MET A 200 -7.11 10.77 2.56
C MET A 200 -7.37 12.17 3.13
N SER A 201 -7.99 12.21 4.30
CA SER A 201 -8.13 13.45 5.04
C SER A 201 -6.82 13.82 5.75
N GLY A 202 -6.71 15.07 6.23
CA GLY A 202 -5.55 15.47 7.04
C GLY A 202 -5.40 14.71 8.35
N ASN A 203 -6.43 13.97 8.79
CA ASN A 203 -6.37 13.15 10.01
C ASN A 203 -5.56 11.87 9.79
N SER A 204 -5.51 11.35 8.56
CA SER A 204 -4.77 10.14 8.20
C SER A 204 -3.32 10.44 7.82
N ALA A 205 -2.81 11.63 8.17
CA ALA A 205 -1.49 12.07 7.80
C ALA A 205 -0.36 11.31 8.54
N THR A 206 0.73 11.04 7.84
CA THR A 206 1.91 10.31 8.32
C THR A 206 3.17 11.09 7.99
N ASN A 207 4.02 11.43 8.96
CA ASN A 207 5.19 12.30 8.72
C ASN A 207 4.86 13.57 7.87
N ASP A 208 3.80 14.29 8.24
CA ASP A 208 3.24 15.44 7.49
C ASP A 208 2.88 15.16 6.01
N CYS A 209 2.76 13.88 5.64
CA CYS A 209 2.26 13.39 4.39
C CYS A 209 0.75 13.18 4.48
N VAL A 210 -0.02 13.69 3.53
CA VAL A 210 -1.43 13.33 3.33
C VAL A 210 -1.47 12.34 2.17
N PRO A 211 -1.70 11.04 2.43
CA PRO A 211 -1.66 10.05 1.37
C PRO A 211 -2.82 10.22 0.38
N SER A 212 -2.56 9.79 -0.84
CA SER A 212 -3.56 9.55 -1.87
C SER A 212 -3.26 8.23 -2.55
N PHE A 213 -4.29 7.59 -3.05
CA PHE A 213 -4.24 6.29 -3.67
C PHE A 213 -4.94 6.35 -5.01
N SER A 214 -4.40 5.63 -5.99
CA SER A 214 -5.10 5.22 -7.19
C SER A 214 -5.07 3.70 -7.24
N PHE A 215 -6.15 3.08 -7.67
CA PHE A 215 -6.20 1.64 -7.89
C PHE A 215 -6.85 1.38 -9.23
N ALA A 216 -6.20 0.54 -10.02
CA ALA A 216 -6.81 0.01 -11.22
C ALA A 216 -8.02 -0.83 -10.82
N ARG A 217 -9.13 -0.67 -11.52
CA ARG A 217 -10.37 -1.38 -11.22
C ARG A 217 -10.27 -2.87 -11.48
N ASP A 218 -9.29 -3.33 -12.26
CA ASP A 218 -8.99 -4.75 -12.44
C ASP A 218 -8.07 -5.33 -11.36
N GLY A 219 -7.67 -4.52 -10.37
CA GLY A 219 -6.76 -4.91 -9.31
C GLY A 219 -5.32 -5.14 -9.77
N SER A 220 -4.99 -4.79 -11.02
CA SER A 220 -3.66 -5.01 -11.59
C SER A 220 -2.61 -4.02 -11.09
N ASP A 221 -3.05 -2.83 -10.66
CA ASP A 221 -2.15 -1.75 -10.27
C ASP A 221 -2.68 -0.94 -9.08
N LEU A 222 -1.74 -0.35 -8.34
CA LEU A 222 -2.00 0.63 -7.30
C LEU A 222 -0.90 1.68 -7.31
N GLY A 223 -1.32 2.93 -7.45
CA GLY A 223 -0.47 4.08 -7.21
C GLY A 223 -0.73 4.66 -5.83
N TRP A 224 0.29 5.27 -5.26
CA TRP A 224 0.09 6.18 -4.14
C TRP A 224 0.97 7.41 -4.31
N ALA A 225 0.52 8.52 -3.73
CA ALA A 225 1.29 9.75 -3.70
C ALA A 225 1.14 10.46 -2.36
N CYS A 226 2.17 11.24 -2.04
CA CYS A 226 2.23 12.05 -0.84
C CYS A 226 1.90 13.52 -1.14
N PHE A 227 0.89 14.07 -0.48
CA PHE A 227 0.57 15.49 -0.58
C PHE A 227 0.89 16.24 0.72
N SER A 228 1.22 17.52 0.58
CA SER A 228 1.46 18.39 1.73
C SER A 228 0.17 18.93 2.37
N ASN A 229 -0.96 18.82 1.68
CA ASN A 229 -2.25 19.34 2.15
C ASN A 229 -3.40 18.45 1.63
N PRO A 230 -4.49 18.31 2.42
CA PRO A 230 -5.69 17.61 1.98
C PRO A 230 -6.37 18.34 0.81
N GLN A 231 -7.02 17.59 -0.08
CA GLN A 231 -7.70 18.11 -1.27
C GLN A 231 -9.15 18.57 -1.00
N GLY A 232 -9.43 18.99 0.24
CA GLY A 232 -10.77 19.39 0.67
C GLY A 232 -10.98 19.22 2.18
N PRO A 233 -12.13 19.68 2.71
CA PRO A 233 -12.56 19.34 4.06
C PRO A 233 -12.78 17.83 4.22
N PRO A 234 -12.71 17.30 5.46
CA PRO A 234 -12.97 15.89 5.73
C PRO A 234 -14.42 15.50 5.44
N ILE A 235 -14.62 14.35 4.81
CA ILE A 235 -15.90 13.75 4.44
C ILE A 235 -15.98 12.37 5.12
N PRO A 236 -16.86 12.19 6.12
CA PRO A 236 -17.02 10.90 6.80
C PRO A 236 -17.83 9.94 5.91
N LEU A 237 -17.16 8.94 5.33
CA LEU A 237 -17.84 7.92 4.52
C LEU A 237 -18.31 6.73 5.33
N GLY A 238 -17.74 6.47 6.51
CA GLY A 238 -18.12 5.30 7.33
C GLY A 238 -19.52 5.34 7.93
N THR A 239 -20.27 6.42 7.71
CA THR A 239 -21.71 6.47 8.03
C THR A 239 -22.60 6.15 6.85
N MET A 240 -22.03 5.94 5.66
CA MET A 240 -22.76 5.72 4.41
C MET A 240 -22.66 4.27 3.97
N GLU A 241 -23.80 3.67 3.64
CA GLU A 241 -23.84 2.33 3.07
C GLU A 241 -23.62 2.37 1.55
N ALA A 242 -23.00 1.33 0.98
CA ALA A 242 -22.77 1.25 -0.47
C ALA A 242 -24.06 1.36 -1.29
N ALA A 243 -25.14 0.74 -0.82
CA ALA A 243 -26.47 0.85 -1.43
C ALA A 243 -27.01 2.29 -1.45
N GLU A 244 -26.69 3.09 -0.43
CA GLU A 244 -27.07 4.50 -0.36
C GLU A 244 -26.30 5.31 -1.40
N LEU A 245 -24.97 5.18 -1.44
CA LEU A 245 -24.13 5.86 -2.44
C LEU A 245 -24.50 5.48 -3.88
N ALA A 246 -24.75 4.19 -4.12
CA ALA A 246 -25.23 3.71 -5.41
C ALA A 246 -26.61 4.26 -5.77
N GLY A 247 -27.51 4.39 -4.79
CA GLY A 247 -28.81 5.03 -4.96
C GLY A 247 -28.69 6.50 -5.34
N ILE A 248 -27.81 7.24 -4.65
CA ILE A 248 -27.50 8.65 -4.95
C ILE A 248 -26.91 8.77 -6.35
N GLN A 249 -25.88 8.00 -6.69
CA GLN A 249 -25.26 8.02 -8.01
C GLN A 249 -26.28 7.79 -9.12
N ARG A 250 -27.13 6.76 -9.02
CA ARG A 250 -28.18 6.48 -10.03
C ARG A 250 -29.18 7.63 -10.16
N ALA A 251 -29.55 8.28 -9.06
CA ALA A 251 -30.43 9.43 -9.08
C ALA A 251 -29.78 10.63 -9.80
N VAL A 252 -28.50 10.90 -9.51
CA VAL A 252 -27.73 11.97 -10.15
C VAL A 252 -27.52 11.67 -11.64
N MET A 253 -27.24 10.42 -12.03
CA MET A 253 -27.17 10.02 -13.43
C MET A 253 -28.49 10.26 -14.16
N THR A 254 -29.62 9.92 -13.53
CA THR A 254 -30.96 10.15 -14.09
C THR A 254 -31.22 11.64 -14.29
N GLU A 255 -30.84 12.48 -13.34
CA GLU A 255 -30.97 13.94 -13.44
C GLU A 255 -30.10 14.52 -14.57
N ALA A 256 -28.87 14.01 -14.73
CA ALA A 256 -27.96 14.39 -15.80
C ALA A 256 -28.36 13.84 -17.18
N GLY A 257 -29.36 12.95 -17.25
CA GLY A 257 -29.76 12.25 -18.48
C GLY A 257 -28.68 11.30 -19.00
N ILE A 258 -27.92 10.67 -18.10
CA ILE A 258 -26.85 9.72 -18.41
C ILE A 258 -27.38 8.29 -18.33
N ASP A 259 -27.37 7.60 -19.48
CA ASP A 259 -27.76 6.20 -19.61
C ASP A 259 -26.50 5.33 -19.83
N GLY A 260 -25.97 4.74 -18.75
CA GLY A 260 -24.79 3.87 -18.79
C GLY A 260 -23.58 4.39 -17.99
N THR A 261 -22.53 3.59 -17.91
CA THR A 261 -21.33 3.87 -17.09
C THR A 261 -20.03 4.01 -17.91
N ASP A 262 -20.08 3.80 -19.22
CA ASP A 262 -18.89 3.89 -20.08
C ASP A 262 -18.38 5.34 -20.13
N GLY A 263 -17.14 5.57 -19.68
CA GLY A 263 -16.55 6.91 -19.54
C GLY A 263 -17.22 7.80 -18.48
N LEU A 264 -17.98 7.20 -17.55
CA LEU A 264 -18.60 7.91 -16.44
C LEU A 264 -17.57 8.21 -15.36
N GLU A 265 -17.44 9.47 -15.01
CA GLU A 265 -16.66 9.92 -13.85
C GLU A 265 -17.62 10.17 -12.67
N VAL A 266 -17.29 9.61 -11.51
CA VAL A 266 -18.01 9.83 -10.25
C VAL A 266 -17.05 10.46 -9.25
N THR A 267 -17.42 11.61 -8.69
CA THR A 267 -16.62 12.30 -7.68
C THR A 267 -17.42 12.42 -6.40
N VAL A 268 -16.88 11.92 -5.28
CA VAL A 268 -17.27 12.38 -3.94
C VAL A 268 -16.27 13.44 -3.50
N GLY A 269 -16.78 14.63 -3.21
CA GLY A 269 -15.94 15.76 -2.83
C GLY A 269 -16.76 16.89 -2.26
N THR A 270 -16.19 18.10 -2.26
CA THR A 270 -16.91 19.29 -1.82
C THR A 270 -17.58 19.96 -3.02
N SER A 271 -18.90 20.18 -2.93
CA SER A 271 -19.66 20.93 -3.94
C SER A 271 -19.13 22.36 -4.00
N SER A 272 -18.74 22.78 -5.20
CA SER A 272 -18.30 24.15 -5.46
C SER A 272 -19.41 25.19 -5.23
N ALA A 273 -20.68 24.78 -5.32
CA ALA A 273 -21.84 25.64 -5.15
C ALA A 273 -22.22 25.86 -3.67
N THR A 274 -22.09 24.82 -2.85
CA THR A 274 -22.60 24.85 -1.45
C THR A 274 -21.49 24.79 -0.40
N GLY A 275 -20.29 24.35 -0.76
CA GLY A 275 -19.21 24.04 0.18
C GLY A 275 -19.47 22.81 1.05
N ALA A 276 -20.54 22.06 0.77
CA ALA A 276 -20.89 20.84 1.50
C ALA A 276 -20.42 19.58 0.75
N PRO A 277 -20.25 18.44 1.44
CA PRO A 277 -20.00 17.15 0.80
C PRO A 277 -21.09 16.81 -0.22
N ALA A 278 -20.69 16.34 -1.40
CA ALA A 278 -21.58 16.00 -2.50
C ALA A 278 -21.00 14.86 -3.35
N LEU A 279 -21.89 14.10 -3.97
CA LEU A 279 -21.58 13.16 -5.04
C LEU A 279 -21.97 13.80 -6.37
N ARG A 280 -21.00 13.92 -7.27
CA ARG A 280 -21.17 14.40 -8.63
C ARG A 280 -20.94 13.25 -9.59
N VAL A 281 -21.72 13.23 -10.67
CA VAL A 281 -21.46 12.39 -11.82
C VAL A 281 -21.22 13.26 -13.05
N GLN A 282 -20.36 12.79 -13.95
CA GLN A 282 -20.02 13.51 -15.17
C GLN A 282 -19.80 12.52 -16.32
N LEU A 283 -20.34 12.83 -17.49
CA LEU A 283 -20.08 12.12 -18.74
C LEU A 283 -20.03 13.15 -19.87
N GLY A 284 -18.81 13.48 -20.32
CA GLY A 284 -18.60 14.56 -21.28
C GLY A 284 -19.19 15.89 -20.79
N PRO A 285 -20.12 16.53 -21.53
CA PRO A 285 -20.76 17.78 -21.11
C PRO A 285 -21.91 17.59 -20.11
N SER A 286 -22.40 16.36 -19.90
CA SER A 286 -23.50 16.08 -18.97
C SER A 286 -22.96 15.93 -17.56
N SER A 287 -23.53 16.66 -16.60
CA SER A 287 -23.17 16.53 -15.18
C SER A 287 -24.34 16.94 -14.29
N ALA A 288 -24.43 16.28 -13.13
CA ALA A 288 -25.28 16.68 -12.03
C ALA A 288 -24.56 16.34 -10.71
N GLU A 289 -25.03 16.92 -9.61
CA GLU A 289 -24.53 16.63 -8.27
C GLU A 289 -25.68 16.52 -7.26
N ALA A 290 -25.52 15.69 -6.24
CA ALA A 290 -26.42 15.62 -5.09
C ALA A 290 -25.63 15.72 -3.78
N PRO A 291 -26.19 16.37 -2.74
CA PRO A 291 -25.53 16.46 -1.44
C PRO A 291 -25.44 15.09 -0.77
N LEU A 292 -24.32 14.85 -0.09
CA LEU A 292 -24.14 13.76 0.87
C LEU A 292 -24.61 14.28 2.24
N ARG A 293 -25.33 13.45 3.01
CA ARG A 293 -25.95 13.83 4.27
C ARG A 293 -25.15 13.39 5.47
#